data_AF-A0A914NF49-F1
#
_entry.id   AF-A0A914NF49-F1
#
_cell.length_a   1.000
_cell.length_b   1.000
_cell.length_c   1.000
_cell.angle_alpha   90.00
_cell.angle_beta   90.00
_cell.angle_gamma   90.00
#
_symmetry.space_group_name_H-M   'P 1'
#
loop_
_entity.id
_entity.type
_entity.pdbx_description
1 polymer ?
#
loop_
_entity_poly.entity_id
_entity_poly.type
_entity_poly.pdbx_seq_one_letter_code
_entity_poly.pdbx_strand_id
1 'polypeptide(L)'
;MGGRAERNEYLLLHACHRNNCIPPDKYNGLYETFIVLLDFNSLYPSIIQEFNICFTTVDQAFDDLAEVDLPNAPGSSRPDGILKNEIRKLVNRRKEVKKLMSKEKHESEKYQQYNIRQLGLKLTANSMYGCLGFKQSRFFAKTLAAMITSKGRELLLQTKTLVENENFTVIYGDTDSLMVNTNTTNFLEAKQIGQKLKQVVNKNYSLLELDIDGIYKRLLLLKKKKYAALSVDFNDENLTTAELKGLDIVRRDWSELAKDIGLEIVNLILSSIDRKTLIERITSVLALRREDLEDGRFPLEKFEILKQLTRDPADYKDIKSQPHAVIARRLNESKKFRLRQGDIVKYIICTDGTNNPPTQRGYHSSEILANDELSVDKNYYLAQQIHPVVMRLCEPIAEIDAYKIAEILGLDPSGYRKRIFEVSNGGDNADTFGINKEEKIDLSVIFAPFLLK
;
A
#
# COMPACT_ATOMS: atom_id res chain seq x y z
N MET A 1 -22.61 -9.78 21.63
CA MET A 1 -21.98 -11.06 22.03
C MET A 1 -21.07 -11.47 20.89
N GLY A 2 -19.75 -11.49 21.12
CA GLY A 2 -18.76 -11.71 20.06
C GLY A 2 -18.94 -13.03 19.31
N GLY A 3 -18.68 -13.01 18.01
CA GLY A 3 -18.79 -14.18 17.13
C GLY A 3 -17.90 -15.34 17.59
N ARG A 4 -18.16 -16.56 17.12
CA ARG A 4 -17.28 -17.73 17.43
C ARG A 4 -15.83 -17.50 17.01
N ALA A 5 -15.60 -16.76 15.92
CA ALA A 5 -14.27 -16.39 15.45
C ALA A 5 -13.52 -15.51 16.45
N GLU A 6 -14.18 -14.50 17.02
CA GLU A 6 -13.59 -13.59 18.02
C GLU A 6 -13.22 -14.33 19.30
N ARG A 7 -14.05 -15.28 19.74
CA ARG A 7 -13.72 -16.16 20.88
C ARG A 7 -12.51 -17.05 20.63
N ASN A 8 -12.38 -17.60 19.43
CA ASN A 8 -11.23 -18.43 19.05
C ASN A 8 -9.96 -17.59 18.87
N GLU A 9 -10.07 -16.37 18.33
CA GLU A 9 -8.97 -15.40 18.26
C GLU A 9 -8.44 -15.09 19.66
N TYR A 10 -9.31 -14.74 20.62
CA TYR A 10 -8.93 -14.52 22.01
C TYR A 10 -8.28 -15.74 22.66
N LEU A 11 -8.78 -16.95 22.39
CA LEU A 11 -8.20 -18.19 22.90
C LEU A 11 -6.76 -18.39 22.39
N LEU A 12 -6.53 -18.16 21.08
CA LEU A 12 -5.22 -18.32 20.44
C LEU A 12 -4.24 -17.21 20.87
N LEU A 13 -4.70 -15.97 21.03
CA LEU A 13 -3.91 -14.88 21.59
C LEU A 13 -3.46 -15.18 23.02
N HIS A 14 -4.37 -15.67 23.87
CA HIS A 14 -4.01 -16.12 25.22
C HIS A 14 -3.03 -17.29 25.23
N ALA A 15 -3.20 -18.25 24.31
CA ALA A 15 -2.26 -19.36 24.16
C ALA A 15 -0.87 -18.88 23.70
N CYS A 16 -0.80 -17.91 22.81
CA CYS A 16 0.46 -17.30 22.38
C CYS A 16 1.17 -16.60 23.54
N HIS A 17 0.45 -15.78 24.32
CA HIS A 17 1.00 -15.13 25.51
C HIS A 17 1.52 -16.12 26.57
N ARG A 18 0.80 -17.22 26.82
CA ARG A 18 1.24 -18.25 27.78
C ARG A 18 2.49 -19.00 27.33
N ASN A 19 2.70 -19.15 26.03
CA ASN A 19 3.81 -19.90 25.46
C ASN A 19 4.96 -18.99 24.97
N ASN A 20 4.98 -17.71 25.35
CA ASN A 20 5.96 -16.72 24.86
C ASN A 20 6.04 -16.66 23.31
N CYS A 21 4.97 -17.00 22.60
CA CYS A 21 4.87 -16.82 21.16
C CYS A 21 4.35 -15.41 20.86
N ILE A 22 4.95 -14.73 19.89
CA ILE A 22 4.45 -13.46 19.38
C ILE A 22 3.21 -13.76 18.52
N PRO A 23 2.00 -13.33 18.92
CA PRO A 23 0.82 -13.54 18.10
C PRO A 23 0.93 -12.74 16.79
N PRO A 24 0.24 -13.18 15.71
CA PRO A 24 0.19 -12.38 14.48
C PRO A 24 -0.45 -11.02 14.77
N ASP A 25 0.29 -9.94 14.49
CA ASP A 25 -0.21 -8.57 14.63
C ASP A 25 -1.50 -8.40 13.81
N LYS A 26 -2.58 -7.96 14.45
CA LYS A 26 -3.80 -7.55 13.75
C LYS A 26 -3.60 -6.15 13.22
N TYR A 27 -3.13 -6.04 11.98
CA TYR A 27 -2.90 -4.77 11.27
C TYR A 27 -4.20 -4.05 10.88
N ASN A 28 -5.35 -4.36 11.49
CA ASN A 28 -6.66 -3.95 10.98
C ASN A 28 -7.42 -3.22 12.06
N GLY A 29 -7.72 -1.93 11.85
CA GLY A 29 -8.40 -1.12 12.85
C GLY A 29 -8.73 0.29 12.39
N LEU A 30 -9.77 0.84 13.01
CA LEU A 30 -10.08 2.26 12.99
C LEU A 30 -9.52 2.88 14.27
N TYR A 31 -8.61 3.83 14.13
CA TYR A 31 -7.99 4.56 15.22
C TYR A 31 -8.58 5.96 15.30
N GLU A 32 -9.15 6.28 16.47
CA GLU A 32 -9.79 7.58 16.77
C GLU A 32 -8.86 8.52 17.56
N THR A 33 -7.71 8.02 18.02
CA THR A 33 -6.63 8.77 18.67
C THR A 33 -5.57 9.18 17.66
N PHE A 34 -4.74 10.16 18.03
CA PHE A 34 -3.65 10.61 17.18
C PHE A 34 -2.61 9.50 16.93
N ILE A 35 -2.24 9.32 15.68
CA ILE A 35 -1.17 8.42 15.24
C ILE A 35 0.00 9.27 14.76
N VAL A 36 1.19 9.04 15.30
CA VAL A 36 2.41 9.69 14.81
C VAL A 36 3.06 8.78 13.78
N LEU A 37 3.31 9.31 12.58
CA LEU A 37 4.10 8.67 11.55
C LEU A 37 5.56 9.12 11.67
N LEU A 38 6.44 8.18 11.97
CA LEU A 38 7.88 8.37 12.02
C LEU A 38 8.51 7.72 10.79
N ASP A 39 9.45 8.39 10.12
CA ASP A 39 10.12 7.90 8.90
C ASP A 39 11.63 8.17 8.95
N PHE A 40 12.43 7.21 8.48
CA PHE A 40 13.87 7.38 8.37
C PHE A 40 14.23 8.16 7.11
N ASN A 41 14.95 9.27 7.30
CA ASN A 41 15.41 10.10 6.20
C ASN A 41 16.37 9.33 5.26
N SER A 42 15.84 8.87 4.13
CA SER A 42 16.61 8.15 3.09
C SER A 42 17.33 6.92 3.66
N LEU A 43 16.55 5.99 4.22
CA LEU A 43 17.05 4.82 4.97
C LEU A 43 18.25 4.12 4.30
N TYR A 44 18.11 3.64 3.06
CA TYR A 44 19.18 2.86 2.41
C TYR A 44 20.46 3.66 2.14
N PRO A 45 20.43 4.88 1.57
CA PRO A 45 21.60 5.75 1.52
C PRO A 45 22.25 5.99 2.88
N SER A 46 21.47 6.12 3.94
CA SER A 46 21.98 6.34 5.31
C SER A 46 22.63 5.08 5.89
N ILE A 47 22.04 3.90 5.68
CA ILE A 47 22.62 2.59 6.06
C ILE A 47 23.98 2.38 5.39
N ILE A 48 24.08 2.68 4.10
CA ILE A 48 25.34 2.53 3.36
C ILE A 48 26.45 3.38 4.00
N GLN A 49 26.10 4.59 4.47
CA GLN A 49 27.05 5.49 5.13
C GLN A 49 27.36 5.06 6.57
N GLU A 50 26.34 4.74 7.36
CA GLU A 50 26.46 4.35 8.77
C GLU A 50 27.36 3.11 8.92
N PHE A 51 27.11 2.08 8.11
CA PHE A 51 27.80 0.80 8.20
C PHE A 51 28.94 0.64 7.17
N ASN A 52 29.30 1.71 6.44
CA ASN A 52 30.38 1.68 5.44
C ASN A 52 30.27 0.54 4.42
N ILE A 53 29.06 0.26 3.92
CA ILE A 53 28.81 -0.84 2.97
C ILE A 53 29.33 -0.45 1.58
N CYS A 54 30.33 -1.15 1.06
CA CYS A 54 30.93 -0.86 -0.24
C CYS A 54 31.63 -2.10 -0.80
N PHE A 55 31.84 -2.10 -2.12
CA PHE A 55 32.67 -3.09 -2.84
C PHE A 55 34.08 -3.28 -2.28
N THR A 56 34.63 -2.24 -1.65
CA THR A 56 36.01 -2.20 -1.15
C THR A 56 36.10 -2.48 0.35
N THR A 57 34.97 -2.60 1.03
CA THR A 57 34.89 -2.70 2.49
C THR A 57 34.18 -3.96 2.95
N VAL A 58 33.40 -4.60 2.09
CA VAL A 58 32.73 -5.87 2.35
C VAL A 58 33.30 -6.92 1.40
N ASP A 59 33.73 -8.04 1.97
CA ASP A 59 34.19 -9.19 1.20
C ASP A 59 32.97 -9.84 0.52
N GLN A 60 32.97 -9.87 -0.82
CA GLN A 60 31.86 -10.46 -1.57
C GLN A 60 32.01 -11.98 -1.60
N ALA A 61 31.05 -12.69 -0.99
CA ALA A 61 30.85 -14.10 -1.28
C ALA A 61 30.18 -14.25 -2.65
N PHE A 62 30.75 -15.08 -3.51
CA PHE A 62 30.26 -15.33 -4.88
C PHE A 62 29.16 -16.39 -4.96
N ASP A 63 28.91 -17.12 -3.87
CA ASP A 63 27.87 -18.15 -3.80
C ASP A 63 26.50 -17.56 -3.43
N ASP A 64 25.45 -18.29 -3.79
CA ASP A 64 24.06 -18.01 -3.40
C ASP A 64 23.88 -18.19 -1.88
N LEU A 65 24.41 -17.25 -1.11
CA LEU A 65 24.26 -17.22 0.34
C LEU A 65 22.79 -17.03 0.73
N ALA A 66 22.34 -17.83 1.68
CA ALA A 66 21.11 -17.57 2.43
C ALA A 66 21.30 -16.31 3.30
N GLU A 67 20.21 -15.64 3.71
CA GLU A 67 20.29 -14.43 4.55
C GLU A 67 21.07 -14.64 5.87
N VAL A 68 21.18 -15.88 6.34
CA VAL A 68 21.89 -16.27 7.57
C VAL A 68 23.42 -16.14 7.43
N ASP A 69 23.94 -16.16 6.20
CA ASP A 69 25.39 -16.16 5.93
C ASP A 69 25.91 -14.78 5.49
N LEU A 70 25.12 -13.71 5.64
CA LEU A 70 25.55 -12.36 5.25
C LEU A 70 26.77 -11.92 6.08
N PRO A 71 27.78 -11.30 5.44
CA PRO A 71 28.98 -10.85 6.15
C PRO A 71 28.62 -9.74 7.15
N ASN A 72 29.39 -9.67 8.23
CA ASN A 72 29.23 -8.62 9.22
C ASN A 72 29.55 -7.24 8.62
N ALA A 73 28.94 -6.20 9.20
CA ALA A 73 29.26 -4.83 8.83
C ALA A 73 30.78 -4.57 9.03
N PRO A 74 31.43 -3.83 8.11
CA PRO A 74 32.82 -3.40 8.24
C PRO A 74 33.07 -2.70 9.58
N GLY A 75 34.19 -3.02 10.23
CA GLY A 75 34.61 -2.32 11.45
C GLY A 75 34.89 -0.83 11.18
N SER A 76 34.66 0.01 12.20
CA SER A 76 34.83 1.48 12.13
C SER A 76 36.27 1.94 11.84
N SER A 77 37.25 1.05 11.96
CA SER A 77 38.66 1.31 11.64
C SER A 77 38.99 1.20 10.14
N ARG A 78 38.10 0.63 9.31
CA ARG A 78 38.32 0.55 7.85
C ARG A 78 38.12 1.93 7.20
N PRO A 79 38.95 2.32 6.22
CA PRO A 79 38.73 3.53 5.43
C PRO A 79 37.34 3.55 4.77
N ASP A 80 36.81 4.75 4.57
CA ASP A 80 35.51 4.93 3.92
C ASP A 80 35.54 4.43 2.47
N GLY A 81 34.62 3.53 2.15
CA GLY A 81 34.49 2.97 0.80
C GLY A 81 34.03 3.98 -0.23
N ILE A 82 34.29 3.68 -1.51
CA ILE A 82 33.93 4.54 -2.65
C ILE A 82 32.43 4.85 -2.64
N LEU A 83 31.58 3.84 -2.45
CA LEU A 83 30.13 3.99 -2.44
C LEU A 83 29.63 4.90 -1.32
N LYS A 84 30.16 4.73 -0.10
CA LYS A 84 29.88 5.61 1.04
C LYS A 84 30.26 7.06 0.73
N ASN A 85 31.42 7.29 0.11
CA ASN A 85 31.90 8.63 -0.22
C ASN A 85 31.03 9.31 -1.30
N GLU A 86 30.66 8.59 -2.36
CA GLU A 86 29.80 9.14 -3.42
C GLU A 86 28.39 9.46 -2.92
N ILE A 87 27.80 8.58 -2.10
CA ILE A 87 26.49 8.85 -1.50
C ILE A 87 26.56 10.06 -0.56
N ARG A 88 27.63 10.18 0.24
CA ARG A 88 27.82 11.33 1.13
C ARG A 88 27.88 12.65 0.36
N LYS A 89 28.55 12.67 -0.80
CA LYS A 89 28.57 13.85 -1.70
C LYS A 89 27.15 14.22 -2.15
N LEU A 90 26.36 13.24 -2.60
CA LEU A 90 24.97 13.46 -3.04
C LEU A 90 24.09 14.00 -1.90
N VAL A 91 24.19 13.41 -0.71
CA VAL A 91 23.43 13.83 0.48
C VAL A 91 23.83 15.23 0.93
N ASN A 92 25.13 15.53 0.99
CA ASN A 92 25.62 16.86 1.34
C ASN A 92 25.18 17.92 0.33
N ARG A 93 25.27 17.61 -0.97
CA ARG A 93 24.79 18.51 -2.02
C ARG A 93 23.28 18.76 -1.91
N ARG A 94 22.50 17.73 -1.55
CA ARG A 94 21.07 17.88 -1.31
C ARG A 94 20.81 18.77 -0.08
N LYS A 95 21.57 18.61 1.00
CA LYS A 95 21.48 19.48 2.20
C LYS A 95 21.78 20.94 1.84
N GLU A 96 22.81 21.20 1.03
CA GLU A 96 23.12 22.56 0.52
C GLU A 96 21.96 23.14 -0.29
N VAL A 97 21.40 22.37 -1.23
CA VAL A 97 20.27 22.84 -2.05
C VAL A 97 19.04 23.12 -1.18
N LYS A 98 18.72 22.29 -0.17
CA LYS A 98 17.62 22.58 0.76
C LYS A 98 17.86 23.86 1.56
N LYS A 99 19.11 24.16 1.97
CA LYS A 99 19.46 25.42 2.65
C LYS A 99 19.32 26.65 1.75
N LEU A 100 19.55 26.50 0.44
CA LEU A 100 19.29 27.56 -0.53
C LEU A 100 17.78 27.74 -0.74
N MET A 101 17.07 26.63 -0.91
CA MET A 101 15.62 26.59 -1.10
C MET A 101 14.86 27.26 0.05
N SER A 102 15.29 27.06 1.30
CA SER A 102 14.64 27.67 2.47
C SER A 102 14.76 29.19 2.55
N LYS A 103 15.61 29.81 1.73
CA LYS A 103 15.76 31.28 1.64
C LYS A 103 14.86 31.90 0.57
N GLU A 104 14.29 31.08 -0.32
CA GLU A 104 13.48 31.53 -1.43
C GLU A 104 11.99 31.42 -1.08
N LYS A 105 11.16 32.29 -1.68
CA LYS A 105 9.70 32.20 -1.55
C LYS A 105 9.18 31.01 -2.36
N HIS A 106 8.18 30.29 -1.84
CA HIS A 106 7.60 29.10 -2.47
C HIS A 106 7.16 29.28 -3.93
N GLU A 107 6.64 30.46 -4.28
CA GLU A 107 6.14 30.78 -5.62
C GLU A 107 7.24 31.15 -6.61
N SER A 108 8.47 31.38 -6.15
CA SER A 108 9.56 31.83 -7.02
C SER A 108 10.04 30.71 -7.95
N GLU A 109 10.46 31.09 -9.16
CA GLU A 109 11.07 30.17 -10.11
C GLU A 109 12.33 29.48 -9.50
N LYS A 110 13.11 30.23 -8.73
CA LYS A 110 14.29 29.69 -8.02
C LYS A 110 13.91 28.59 -7.02
N TYR A 111 12.84 28.78 -6.24
CA TYR A 111 12.34 27.75 -5.34
C TYR A 111 11.96 26.48 -6.12
N GLN A 112 11.24 26.62 -7.24
CA GLN A 112 10.86 25.49 -8.08
C GLN A 112 12.09 24.77 -8.66
N GLN A 113 13.08 25.51 -9.17
CA GLN A 113 14.34 24.94 -9.67
C GLN A 113 15.11 24.19 -8.57
N TYR A 114 15.23 24.75 -7.37
CA TYR A 114 15.87 24.08 -6.23
C TYR A 114 15.09 22.85 -5.77
N ASN A 115 13.75 22.90 -5.81
CA ASN A 115 12.92 21.75 -5.50
C ASN A 115 13.14 20.60 -6.51
N ILE A 116 13.14 20.88 -7.81
CA ILE A 116 13.46 19.89 -8.85
C ILE A 116 14.87 19.31 -8.60
N ARG A 117 15.85 20.16 -8.32
CA ARG A 117 17.24 19.73 -8.07
C ARG A 117 17.37 18.83 -6.85
N GLN A 118 16.74 19.18 -5.72
CA GLN A 118 16.81 18.34 -4.51
C GLN A 118 16.08 17.00 -4.70
N LEU A 119 14.98 16.98 -5.46
CA LEU A 119 14.28 15.74 -5.85
C LEU A 119 15.16 14.86 -6.73
N GLY A 120 15.84 15.44 -7.72
CA GLY A 120 16.79 14.72 -8.57
C GLY A 120 17.91 14.07 -7.74
N LEU A 121 18.53 14.83 -6.81
CA LEU A 121 19.56 14.29 -5.91
C LEU A 121 19.02 13.17 -5.00
N LYS A 122 17.78 13.30 -4.48
CA LYS A 122 17.11 12.26 -3.69
C LYS A 122 16.93 10.99 -4.52
N LEU A 123 16.39 11.13 -5.74
CA LEU A 123 16.13 10.01 -6.62
C LEU A 123 17.41 9.28 -7.01
N THR A 124 18.47 10.02 -7.36
CA THR A 124 19.78 9.45 -7.67
C THR A 124 20.33 8.67 -6.49
N ALA A 125 20.33 9.24 -5.27
CA ALA A 125 20.82 8.55 -4.08
C ALA A 125 20.02 7.27 -3.79
N ASN A 126 18.68 7.33 -3.84
CA ASN A 126 17.82 6.16 -3.59
C ASN A 126 17.98 5.07 -4.67
N SER A 127 18.24 5.46 -5.92
CA SER A 127 18.44 4.52 -7.03
C SER A 127 19.73 3.70 -6.92
N MET A 128 20.74 4.18 -6.17
CA MET A 128 22.03 3.49 -6.00
C MET A 128 21.86 2.08 -5.43
N TYR A 129 21.00 1.90 -4.43
CA TYR A 129 20.68 0.58 -3.90
C TYR A 129 20.05 -0.33 -4.98
N GLY A 130 19.12 0.21 -5.77
CA GLY A 130 18.47 -0.53 -6.85
C GLY A 130 19.47 -1.03 -7.90
N CYS A 131 20.51 -0.25 -8.20
CA CYS A 131 21.59 -0.66 -9.09
C CYS A 131 22.40 -1.85 -8.55
N LEU A 132 22.55 -1.99 -7.24
CA LEU A 132 23.25 -3.14 -6.63
C LEU A 132 22.43 -4.43 -6.72
N GLY A 133 21.10 -4.33 -6.63
CA GLY A 133 20.19 -5.48 -6.72
C GLY A 133 19.77 -5.89 -8.14
N PHE A 134 20.07 -5.06 -9.15
CA PHE A 134 19.66 -5.31 -10.52
C PHE A 134 20.65 -6.24 -11.26
N LYS A 135 20.22 -7.46 -11.60
CA LYS A 135 21.08 -8.50 -12.20
C LYS A 135 21.81 -8.08 -13.48
N GLN A 136 21.24 -7.17 -14.26
CA GLN A 136 21.83 -6.69 -15.53
C GLN A 136 22.71 -5.44 -15.32
N SER A 137 22.82 -4.95 -14.08
CA SER A 137 23.72 -3.84 -13.73
C SER A 137 25.18 -4.28 -13.84
N ARG A 138 26.03 -3.43 -14.40
CA ARG A 138 27.49 -3.62 -14.38
C ARG A 138 28.05 -3.64 -12.95
N PHE A 139 27.36 -3.00 -12.02
CA PHE A 139 27.71 -2.93 -10.60
C PHE A 139 26.80 -3.83 -9.75
N PHE A 140 26.27 -4.91 -10.33
CA PHE A 140 25.46 -5.88 -9.59
C PHE A 140 26.27 -6.47 -8.43
N ALA A 141 25.71 -6.39 -7.23
CA ALA A 141 26.30 -6.88 -6.00
C ALA A 141 25.20 -7.33 -5.04
N LYS A 142 24.71 -8.55 -5.27
CA LYS A 142 23.63 -9.18 -4.49
C LYS A 142 23.90 -9.13 -2.98
N THR A 143 25.11 -9.46 -2.56
CA THR A 143 25.52 -9.47 -1.15
C THR A 143 25.39 -8.08 -0.50
N LEU A 144 25.85 -7.03 -1.18
CA LEU A 144 25.71 -5.65 -0.67
C LEU A 144 24.25 -5.23 -0.58
N ALA A 145 23.45 -5.53 -1.61
CA ALA A 145 22.02 -5.22 -1.61
C ALA A 145 21.29 -5.94 -0.45
N ALA A 146 21.58 -7.23 -0.23
CA ALA A 146 21.02 -8.02 0.84
C ALA A 146 21.44 -7.54 2.24
N MET A 147 22.70 -7.10 2.40
CA MET A 147 23.15 -6.48 3.66
C MET A 147 22.41 -5.18 3.96
N ILE A 148 22.20 -4.32 2.96
CA ILE A 148 21.49 -3.05 3.12
C ILE A 148 20.05 -3.32 3.56
N THR A 149 19.35 -4.25 2.90
CA THR A 149 17.99 -4.62 3.30
C THR A 149 17.95 -5.25 4.67
N SER A 150 18.87 -6.17 4.98
CA SER A 150 18.96 -6.81 6.30
C SER A 150 19.15 -5.79 7.43
N LYS A 151 20.09 -4.85 7.26
CA LYS A 151 20.28 -3.76 8.22
C LYS A 151 19.05 -2.86 8.32
N GLY A 152 18.35 -2.58 7.22
CA GLY A 152 17.10 -1.81 7.27
C GLY A 152 16.03 -2.49 8.11
N ARG A 153 15.88 -3.80 7.96
CA ARG A 153 14.96 -4.61 8.77
C ARG A 153 15.34 -4.64 10.25
N GLU A 154 16.62 -4.85 10.54
CA GLU A 154 17.17 -4.83 11.90
C GLU A 154 16.90 -3.48 12.58
N LEU A 155 17.18 -2.37 11.90
CA LEU A 155 16.93 -1.02 12.40
C LEU A 155 15.45 -0.77 12.69
N LEU A 156 14.56 -1.21 11.81
CA LEU A 156 13.13 -1.03 12.00
C LEU A 156 12.63 -1.82 13.22
N LEU A 157 13.12 -3.04 13.42
CA LEU A 157 12.81 -3.87 14.60
C LEU A 157 13.36 -3.26 15.89
N GLN A 158 14.61 -2.81 15.89
CA GLN A 158 15.22 -2.10 17.02
C GLN A 158 14.41 -0.85 17.37
N THR A 159 13.99 -0.08 16.35
CA THR A 159 13.19 1.12 16.55
C THR A 159 11.81 0.78 17.12
N LYS A 160 11.16 -0.28 16.64
CA LYS A 160 9.91 -0.79 17.23
C LYS A 160 10.09 -1.09 18.72
N THR A 161 11.11 -1.87 19.08
CA THR A 161 11.39 -2.22 20.48
C THR A 161 11.70 -1.00 21.34
N LEU A 162 12.45 -0.01 20.82
CA LEU A 162 12.71 1.24 21.54
C LEU A 162 11.42 2.03 21.82
N VAL A 163 10.51 2.10 20.85
CA VAL A 163 9.20 2.76 21.02
C VAL A 163 8.32 2.01 22.04
N GLU A 164 8.32 0.67 21.98
CA GLU A 164 7.56 -0.17 22.92
C GLU A 164 8.09 -0.08 24.35
N ASN A 165 9.41 0.04 24.53
CA ASN A 165 10.04 0.29 25.84
C ASN A 165 9.67 1.65 26.43
N GLU A 166 9.29 2.63 25.60
CA GLU A 166 8.75 3.92 26.03
C GLU A 166 7.24 3.87 26.33
N ASN A 167 6.65 2.67 26.38
CA ASN A 167 5.22 2.38 26.62
C ASN A 167 4.27 2.88 25.52
N PHE A 168 4.74 2.96 24.27
CA PHE A 168 3.89 3.28 23.13
C PHE A 168 3.71 2.07 22.21
N THR A 169 2.53 1.98 21.58
CA THR A 169 2.21 0.85 20.71
C THR A 169 2.51 1.21 19.25
N VAL A 170 3.37 0.42 18.61
CA VAL A 170 3.57 0.48 17.16
C VAL A 170 2.46 -0.33 16.48
N ILE A 171 1.64 0.35 15.67
CA ILE A 171 0.46 -0.27 15.02
C ILE A 171 0.73 -0.67 13.57
N TYR A 172 1.74 -0.09 12.95
CA TYR A 172 2.14 -0.39 11.58
C TYR A 172 3.60 0.00 11.34
N GLY A 173 4.24 -0.68 10.39
CA GLY A 173 5.55 -0.31 9.87
C GLY A 173 5.73 -0.76 8.43
N ASP A 174 6.40 0.05 7.62
CA ASP A 174 6.72 -0.26 6.23
C ASP A 174 8.10 0.28 5.87
N THR A 175 9.03 -0.64 5.59
CA THR A 175 10.39 -0.38 5.10
C THR A 175 11.24 0.54 5.98
N ASP A 176 10.94 1.84 5.97
CA ASP A 176 11.60 2.95 6.65
C ASP A 176 10.69 3.75 7.60
N SER A 177 9.39 3.40 7.67
CA SER A 177 8.39 4.12 8.46
C SER A 177 7.75 3.27 9.56
N LEU A 178 7.32 3.94 10.63
CA LEU A 178 6.58 3.38 11.76
C LEU A 178 5.39 4.29 12.10
N MET A 179 4.24 3.68 12.34
CA MET A 179 3.07 4.37 12.88
C MET A 179 2.89 4.00 14.35
N VAL A 180 2.89 5.03 15.19
CA VAL A 180 2.81 4.89 16.65
C VAL A 180 1.48 5.43 17.12
N ASN A 181 0.68 4.60 17.80
CA ASN A 181 -0.52 5.07 18.47
C ASN A 181 -0.14 5.78 19.77
N THR A 182 -0.45 7.07 19.83
CA THR A 182 -0.15 7.91 21.00
C THR A 182 -1.18 7.73 22.12
N ASN A 183 -2.34 7.13 21.83
CA ASN A 183 -3.49 7.03 22.72
C ASN A 183 -4.01 8.37 23.28
N THR A 184 -3.63 9.51 22.69
CA THR A 184 -4.13 10.83 23.05
C THR A 184 -5.04 11.42 21.97
N THR A 185 -5.98 12.27 22.40
CA THR A 185 -6.82 13.12 21.55
C THR A 185 -6.35 14.57 21.58
N ASN A 186 -5.22 14.87 22.23
CA ASN A 186 -4.60 16.19 22.26
C ASN A 186 -3.45 16.26 21.25
N PHE A 187 -3.58 17.17 20.29
CA PHE A 187 -2.59 17.32 19.20
C PHE A 187 -1.21 17.76 19.70
N LEU A 188 -1.16 18.67 20.69
CA LEU A 188 0.11 19.16 21.24
C LEU A 188 0.85 18.04 21.96
N GLU A 189 0.13 17.20 22.70
CA GLU A 189 0.69 16.03 23.36
C GLU A 189 1.22 15.02 22.34
N ALA A 190 0.46 14.72 21.28
CA ALA A 190 0.92 13.84 20.20
C ALA A 190 2.22 14.35 19.55
N LYS A 191 2.32 15.66 19.34
CA LYS A 191 3.55 16.30 18.81
C LYS A 191 4.72 16.17 19.78
N GLN A 192 4.51 16.35 21.08
CA GLN A 192 5.54 16.14 22.10
C GLN A 192 6.01 14.68 22.17
N ILE A 193 5.08 13.73 22.09
CA ILE A 193 5.39 12.29 22.03
C ILE A 193 6.25 11.99 20.79
N GLY A 194 5.86 12.49 19.61
CA GLY A 194 6.66 12.32 18.40
C GLY A 194 8.08 12.87 18.54
N GLN A 195 8.24 14.05 19.15
CA GLN A 195 9.57 14.64 19.38
C GLN A 195 10.39 13.83 20.40
N LYS A 196 9.76 13.33 21.46
CA LYS A 196 10.40 12.45 22.44
C LYS A 196 10.93 11.18 21.76
N LEU A 197 10.09 10.49 21.00
CA LEU A 197 10.47 9.25 20.29
C LEU A 197 11.60 9.50 19.28
N LYS A 198 11.50 10.59 18.50
CA LYS A 198 12.56 11.03 17.60
C LYS A 198 13.91 11.18 18.32
N GLN A 199 13.93 11.85 19.47
CA GLN A 199 15.15 12.07 20.24
C GLN A 199 15.71 10.76 20.82
N VAL A 200 14.85 9.87 21.32
CA VAL A 200 15.28 8.57 21.88
C VAL A 200 15.94 7.70 20.80
N VAL A 201 15.33 7.61 19.62
CA VAL A 201 15.85 6.79 18.52
C VAL A 201 17.13 7.38 17.95
N ASN A 202 17.15 8.68 17.66
CA ASN A 202 18.30 9.32 17.00
C ASN A 202 19.56 9.35 17.88
N LYS A 203 19.47 9.16 19.20
CA LYS A 203 20.65 9.02 20.08
C LYS A 203 21.46 7.77 19.81
N ASN A 204 20.87 6.74 19.19
CA ASN A 204 21.54 5.45 18.95
C ASN A 204 22.32 5.40 17.64
N TYR A 205 22.21 6.43 16.79
CA TYR A 205 22.80 6.43 15.45
C TYR A 205 23.52 7.73 15.15
N SER A 206 24.54 7.67 14.28
CA SER A 206 25.36 8.84 13.95
C SER A 206 24.84 9.60 12.72
N LEU A 207 24.45 8.87 11.67
CA LEU A 207 24.03 9.43 10.37
C LEU A 207 22.59 9.09 10.01
N LEU A 208 22.01 8.07 10.64
CA LEU A 208 20.59 7.75 10.51
C LEU A 208 19.75 8.71 11.34
N GLU A 209 18.83 9.40 10.68
CA GLU A 209 17.91 10.34 11.31
C GLU A 209 16.47 9.89 11.06
N LEU A 210 15.77 9.57 12.14
CA LEU A 210 14.32 9.44 12.17
C LEU A 210 13.71 10.84 12.26
N ASP A 211 12.64 11.09 11.51
CA ASP A 211 11.86 12.32 11.57
C ASP A 211 10.36 12.02 11.72
N ILE A 212 9.61 13.05 12.10
CA ILE A 212 8.14 12.99 12.09
C ILE A 212 7.69 13.38 10.69
N ASP A 213 7.17 12.41 9.93
CA ASP A 213 6.66 12.65 8.58
C ASP A 213 5.24 13.21 8.62
N GLY A 214 4.45 12.83 9.63
CA GLY A 214 3.10 13.34 9.81
C GLY A 214 2.44 12.92 11.12
N ILE A 215 1.30 13.55 11.41
CA ILE A 215 0.41 13.17 12.51
C ILE A 215 -0.98 12.96 11.91
N TYR A 216 -1.55 11.79 12.12
CA TYR A 216 -2.90 11.46 11.68
C TYR A 216 -3.88 11.64 12.83
N LYS A 217 -4.93 12.43 12.62
CA LYS A 217 -6.04 12.58 13.55
C LYS A 217 -6.89 11.33 13.65
N ARG A 218 -7.06 10.65 12.51
CA ARG A 218 -7.78 9.38 12.36
C ARG A 218 -7.07 8.51 11.35
N LEU A 219 -7.08 7.20 11.58
CA LEU A 219 -6.46 6.23 10.68
C LEU A 219 -7.38 5.02 10.52
N LEU A 220 -7.73 4.69 9.28
CA LEU A 220 -8.32 3.43 8.88
C LEU A 220 -7.21 2.57 8.28
N LEU A 221 -6.67 1.64 9.07
CA LEU A 221 -5.66 0.68 8.63
C LEU A 221 -6.37 -0.63 8.27
N LEU A 222 -6.27 -1.05 7.00
CA LEU A 222 -6.98 -2.23 6.51
C LEU A 222 -6.05 -3.42 6.33
N LYS A 223 -4.94 -3.22 5.63
CA LYS A 223 -3.91 -4.23 5.34
C LYS A 223 -2.56 -3.54 5.16
N LYS A 224 -1.49 -4.33 5.04
CA LYS A 224 -0.18 -3.84 4.64
C LYS A 224 -0.30 -2.98 3.36
N LYS A 225 0.25 -1.76 3.40
CA LYS A 225 0.21 -0.75 2.33
C LYS A 225 -1.21 -0.32 1.92
N LYS A 226 -2.23 -0.58 2.73
CA LYS A 226 -3.63 -0.23 2.48
C LYS A 226 -4.23 0.49 3.68
N TYR A 227 -4.24 1.82 3.64
CA TYR A 227 -4.83 2.65 4.68
C TYR A 227 -5.40 3.96 4.14
N ALA A 228 -6.34 4.53 4.88
CA ALA A 228 -6.81 5.89 4.74
C ALA A 228 -6.50 6.64 6.05
N ALA A 229 -6.01 7.87 5.96
CA ALA A 229 -5.71 8.66 7.15
C ALA A 229 -6.15 10.12 6.97
N LEU A 230 -6.46 10.78 8.08
CA LEU A 230 -6.70 12.21 8.11
C LEU A 230 -5.45 12.90 8.67
N SER A 231 -4.56 13.32 7.78
CA SER A 231 -3.30 13.98 8.07
C SER A 231 -3.53 15.41 8.52
N VAL A 232 -2.78 15.85 9.53
CA VAL A 232 -2.95 17.16 10.17
C VAL A 232 -1.76 18.05 9.85
N ASP A 233 -2.01 19.32 9.51
CA ASP A 233 -0.94 20.29 9.34
C ASP A 233 -0.19 20.48 10.67
N PHE A 234 1.14 20.49 10.61
CA PHE A 234 1.97 20.53 11.81
C PHE A 234 1.85 21.84 12.60
N ASN A 235 1.30 22.89 11.99
CA ASN A 235 1.10 24.23 12.55
C ASN A 235 -0.37 24.53 12.88
N ASP A 236 -1.33 23.86 12.27
CA ASP A 236 -2.77 24.07 12.52
C ASP A 236 -3.54 22.74 12.52
N GLU A 237 -4.08 22.37 13.70
CA GLU A 237 -4.84 21.12 13.86
C GLU A 237 -6.13 21.08 13.01
N ASN A 238 -6.69 22.24 12.67
CA ASN A 238 -7.92 22.32 11.90
C ASN A 238 -7.70 22.08 10.41
N LEU A 239 -6.46 22.26 9.94
CA LEU A 239 -6.09 21.98 8.56
C LEU A 239 -5.79 20.50 8.44
N THR A 240 -6.72 19.77 7.84
CA THR A 240 -6.60 18.33 7.63
C THR A 240 -6.66 17.97 6.15
N THR A 241 -5.88 16.96 5.76
CA THR A 241 -5.82 16.43 4.40
C THR A 241 -6.01 14.91 4.44
N ALA A 242 -6.92 14.40 3.62
CA ALA A 242 -7.12 12.96 3.51
C ALA A 242 -5.98 12.32 2.69
N GLU A 243 -5.34 11.32 3.27
CA GLU A 243 -4.30 10.53 2.62
C GLU A 243 -4.77 9.10 2.38
N LEU A 244 -4.77 8.68 1.11
CA LEU A 244 -5.25 7.37 0.68
C LEU A 244 -4.08 6.59 0.08
N LYS A 245 -3.71 5.46 0.68
CA LYS A 245 -2.55 4.66 0.25
C LYS A 245 -2.97 3.24 -0.06
N GLY A 246 -2.73 2.80 -1.30
CA GLY A 246 -2.94 1.43 -1.79
C GLY A 246 -4.37 0.88 -1.75
N LEU A 247 -5.34 1.70 -1.35
CA LEU A 247 -6.76 1.39 -1.41
C LEU A 247 -7.21 1.20 -2.85
N ASP A 248 -8.32 0.49 -3.04
CA ASP A 248 -8.85 0.25 -4.38
C ASP A 248 -9.29 1.54 -5.08
N ILE A 249 -9.76 2.51 -4.30
CA ILE A 249 -10.18 3.83 -4.78
C ILE A 249 -9.06 4.67 -5.39
N VAL A 250 -7.78 4.38 -5.11
CA VAL A 250 -6.64 5.07 -5.73
C VAL A 250 -6.06 4.31 -6.93
N ARG A 251 -6.61 3.13 -7.24
CA ARG A 251 -6.12 2.30 -8.34
C ARG A 251 -6.94 2.55 -9.60
N ARG A 252 -6.25 2.62 -10.73
CA ARG A 252 -6.85 2.83 -12.06
C ARG A 252 -7.75 1.68 -12.55
N ASP A 253 -7.58 0.47 -12.02
CA ASP A 253 -8.28 -0.74 -12.45
C ASP A 253 -9.65 -0.96 -11.76
N TRP A 254 -10.13 0.04 -11.03
CA TRP A 254 -11.51 0.13 -10.55
C TRP A 254 -12.26 1.22 -11.31
N SER A 255 -13.57 0.99 -11.50
CA SER A 255 -14.46 1.96 -12.13
C SER A 255 -14.52 3.26 -11.35
N GLU A 256 -14.66 4.39 -12.03
CA GLU A 256 -14.73 5.71 -11.37
C GLU A 256 -15.90 5.78 -10.38
N LEU A 257 -17.03 5.15 -10.70
CA LEU A 257 -18.18 5.02 -9.81
C LEU A 257 -17.83 4.36 -8.47
N ALA A 258 -17.09 3.25 -8.52
CA ALA A 258 -16.66 2.56 -7.30
C ALA A 258 -15.65 3.38 -6.50
N LYS A 259 -14.80 4.18 -7.17
CA LYS A 259 -13.87 5.09 -6.49
C LYS A 259 -14.63 6.22 -5.78
N ASP A 260 -15.59 6.84 -6.46
CA ASP A 260 -16.39 7.94 -5.91
C ASP A 260 -17.17 7.50 -4.67
N ILE A 261 -17.89 6.37 -4.78
CA ILE A 261 -18.66 5.80 -3.67
C ILE A 261 -17.72 5.39 -2.53
N GLY A 262 -16.58 4.76 -2.86
CA GLY A 262 -15.59 4.38 -1.86
C GLY A 262 -14.96 5.60 -1.17
N LEU A 263 -14.73 6.70 -1.89
CA LEU A 263 -14.20 7.95 -1.34
C LEU A 263 -15.22 8.61 -0.40
N GLU A 264 -16.49 8.65 -0.79
CA GLU A 264 -17.59 9.14 0.06
C GLU A 264 -17.63 8.36 1.38
N ILE A 265 -17.53 7.03 1.31
CA ILE A 265 -17.53 6.15 2.49
C ILE A 265 -16.27 6.31 3.33
N VAL A 266 -15.08 6.39 2.73
CA VAL A 266 -13.83 6.66 3.48
C VAL A 266 -13.93 7.98 4.22
N ASN A 267 -14.44 9.03 3.58
CA ASN A 267 -14.61 10.33 4.20
C ASN A 267 -15.59 10.27 5.38
N LEU A 268 -16.67 9.49 5.28
CA LEU A 268 -17.58 9.24 6.39
C LEU A 268 -16.86 8.51 7.55
N ILE A 269 -16.09 7.46 7.25
CA ILE A 269 -15.35 6.68 8.26
C ILE A 269 -14.31 7.55 8.99
N LEU A 270 -13.60 8.40 8.24
CA LEU A 270 -12.62 9.34 8.79
C LEU A 270 -13.26 10.59 9.41
N SER A 271 -14.57 10.78 9.29
CA SER A 271 -15.28 11.90 9.93
C SER A 271 -15.52 11.62 11.41
N SER A 272 -15.46 12.66 12.25
CA SER A 272 -15.65 12.55 13.71
C SER A 272 -17.11 12.37 14.16
N ILE A 273 -17.89 11.58 13.42
CA ILE A 273 -19.27 11.24 13.77
C ILE A 273 -19.32 9.99 14.66
N ASP A 274 -20.40 9.85 15.43
CA ASP A 274 -20.61 8.66 16.24
C ASP A 274 -20.92 7.43 15.39
N ARG A 275 -20.65 6.26 15.96
CA ARG A 275 -20.74 4.98 15.26
C ARG A 275 -22.14 4.66 14.73
N LYS A 276 -23.20 5.08 15.42
CA LYS A 276 -24.57 4.81 15.00
C LYS A 276 -24.91 5.66 13.77
N THR A 277 -24.63 6.96 13.82
CA THR A 277 -24.83 7.85 12.67
C THR A 277 -23.93 7.48 11.49
N LEU A 278 -22.71 6.98 11.72
CA LEU A 278 -21.85 6.45 10.66
C LEU A 278 -22.53 5.31 9.89
N ILE A 279 -23.06 4.32 10.59
CA ILE A 279 -23.72 3.15 9.99
C ILE A 279 -24.97 3.58 9.21
N GLU A 280 -25.78 4.47 9.78
CA GLU A 280 -26.97 5.03 9.13
C GLU A 280 -26.59 5.75 7.84
N ARG A 281 -25.57 6.61 7.87
CA ARG A 281 -25.11 7.36 6.69
C ARG A 281 -24.54 6.45 5.61
N ILE A 282 -23.70 5.47 5.95
CA ILE A 282 -23.17 4.50 4.98
C ILE A 282 -24.33 3.74 4.32
N THR A 283 -25.31 3.29 5.11
CA THR A 283 -26.48 2.57 4.60
C THR A 283 -27.29 3.44 3.63
N SER A 284 -27.58 4.68 4.01
CA SER A 284 -28.32 5.63 3.17
C SER A 284 -27.59 5.97 1.88
N VAL A 285 -26.26 6.18 1.92
CA VAL A 285 -25.44 6.43 0.73
C VAL A 285 -25.52 5.24 -0.22
N LEU A 286 -25.33 4.00 0.27
CA LEU A 286 -25.37 2.81 -0.58
C LEU A 286 -26.75 2.59 -1.21
N ALA A 287 -27.82 2.80 -0.45
CA ALA A 287 -29.19 2.69 -0.95
C ALA A 287 -29.48 3.72 -2.04
N LEU A 288 -29.10 4.99 -1.82
CA LEU A 288 -29.26 6.07 -2.79
C LEU A 288 -28.47 5.80 -4.07
N ARG A 289 -27.20 5.36 -3.95
CA ARG A 289 -26.34 5.09 -5.12
C ARG A 289 -26.84 3.90 -5.94
N ARG A 290 -27.47 2.93 -5.28
CA ARG A 290 -28.17 1.84 -5.97
C ARG A 290 -29.35 2.37 -6.78
N GLU A 291 -30.22 3.18 -6.18
CA GLU A 291 -31.36 3.81 -6.87
C GLU A 291 -30.89 4.66 -8.06
N ASP A 292 -29.89 5.52 -7.87
CA ASP A 292 -29.30 6.34 -8.94
C ASP A 292 -28.79 5.46 -10.12
N LEU A 293 -28.26 4.27 -9.83
CA LEU A 293 -27.77 3.33 -10.83
C LEU A 293 -28.90 2.56 -11.53
N GLU A 294 -29.95 2.18 -10.81
CA GLU A 294 -31.16 1.57 -11.35
C GLU A 294 -31.88 2.57 -12.28
N ASP A 295 -31.99 3.83 -11.89
CA ASP A 295 -32.56 4.94 -12.65
C ASP A 295 -31.70 5.39 -13.85
N GLY A 296 -30.45 4.94 -13.94
CA GLY A 296 -29.54 5.31 -15.04
C GLY A 296 -29.04 6.75 -14.97
N ARG A 297 -28.91 7.32 -13.77
CA ARG A 297 -28.46 8.72 -13.56
C ARG A 297 -26.96 8.92 -13.74
N PHE A 298 -26.18 7.85 -13.80
CA PHE A 298 -24.73 7.92 -13.99
C PHE A 298 -24.35 7.94 -15.47
N PRO A 299 -23.46 8.86 -15.90
CA PRO A 299 -22.98 8.87 -17.27
C PRO A 299 -21.96 7.74 -17.50
N LEU A 300 -21.71 7.39 -18.77
CA LEU A 300 -20.90 6.21 -19.15
C LEU A 300 -19.47 6.28 -18.59
N GLU A 301 -18.90 7.47 -18.45
CA GLU A 301 -17.55 7.71 -17.93
C GLU A 301 -17.39 7.17 -16.51
N LYS A 302 -18.47 7.15 -15.71
CA LYS A 302 -18.44 6.59 -14.35
C LYS A 302 -18.19 5.09 -14.33
N PHE A 303 -18.49 4.39 -15.42
CA PHE A 303 -18.31 2.95 -15.53
C PHE A 303 -16.94 2.56 -16.13
N GLU A 304 -16.13 3.52 -16.58
CA GLU A 304 -14.83 3.25 -17.21
C GLU A 304 -13.83 2.60 -16.23
N ILE A 305 -13.25 1.48 -16.65
CA ILE A 305 -12.15 0.79 -15.99
C ILE A 305 -10.90 0.95 -16.87
N LEU A 306 -9.76 1.28 -16.25
CA LEU A 306 -8.50 1.53 -16.95
C LEU A 306 -7.48 0.46 -16.63
N LYS A 307 -6.92 -0.18 -17.66
CA LYS A 307 -5.86 -1.17 -17.48
C LYS A 307 -4.76 -1.05 -18.54
N GLN A 308 -3.52 -1.10 -18.08
CA GLN A 308 -2.34 -0.99 -18.93
C GLN A 308 -2.02 -2.34 -19.59
N LEU A 309 -1.68 -2.30 -20.86
CA LEU A 309 -1.15 -3.46 -21.59
C LEU A 309 0.30 -3.72 -21.18
N THR A 310 0.58 -4.91 -20.68
CA THR A 310 1.94 -5.32 -20.30
C THR A 310 2.71 -5.97 -21.46
N ARG A 311 2.01 -6.29 -22.54
CA ARG A 311 2.53 -6.85 -23.80
C ARG A 311 1.74 -6.26 -24.96
N ASP A 312 2.19 -6.47 -26.20
CA ASP A 312 1.36 -6.14 -27.34
C ASP A 312 0.10 -7.03 -27.35
N PRO A 313 -1.07 -6.52 -27.81
CA PRO A 313 -2.32 -7.28 -27.78
C PRO A 313 -2.27 -8.66 -28.45
N ALA A 314 -1.38 -8.84 -29.43
CA ALA A 314 -1.17 -10.12 -30.12
C ALA A 314 -0.40 -11.16 -29.30
N ASP A 315 0.41 -10.73 -28.32
CA ASP A 315 1.32 -11.59 -27.55
C ASP A 315 0.71 -12.14 -26.25
N TYR A 316 -0.57 -11.86 -26.02
CA TYR A 316 -1.33 -12.38 -24.88
C TYR A 316 -1.73 -13.84 -25.12
N LYS A 317 -1.13 -14.76 -24.37
CA LYS A 317 -1.42 -16.21 -24.44
C LYS A 317 -2.83 -16.56 -23.96
N ASP A 318 -3.27 -15.95 -22.86
CA ASP A 318 -4.62 -16.11 -22.32
C ASP A 318 -5.37 -14.79 -22.40
N ILE A 319 -5.83 -14.48 -23.60
CA ILE A 319 -6.51 -13.21 -23.89
C ILE A 319 -7.94 -13.20 -23.34
N LYS A 320 -8.65 -14.34 -23.32
CA LYS A 320 -10.08 -14.42 -22.96
C LYS A 320 -10.36 -14.14 -21.47
N SER A 321 -9.38 -14.35 -20.60
CA SER A 321 -9.46 -13.96 -19.18
C SER A 321 -9.11 -12.48 -18.94
N GLN A 322 -8.68 -11.76 -19.97
CA GLN A 322 -8.09 -10.43 -19.88
C GLN A 322 -8.88 -9.40 -20.70
N PRO A 323 -9.91 -8.76 -20.13
CA PRO A 323 -10.83 -7.88 -20.87
C PRO A 323 -10.11 -6.78 -21.66
N HIS A 324 -9.20 -6.04 -21.02
CA HIS A 324 -8.36 -5.03 -21.68
C HIS A 324 -7.58 -5.53 -22.92
N ALA A 325 -7.11 -6.78 -22.93
CA ALA A 325 -6.37 -7.35 -24.05
C ALA A 325 -7.33 -7.78 -25.18
N VAL A 326 -8.48 -8.38 -24.86
CA VAL A 326 -9.55 -8.71 -25.83
C VAL A 326 -9.97 -7.44 -26.58
N ILE A 327 -10.23 -6.38 -25.83
CA ILE A 327 -10.72 -5.11 -26.34
C ILE A 327 -9.64 -4.43 -27.18
N ALA A 328 -8.40 -4.37 -26.70
CA ALA A 328 -7.31 -3.79 -27.46
C ALA A 328 -7.12 -4.47 -28.82
N ARG A 329 -7.22 -5.82 -28.86
CA ARG A 329 -7.15 -6.57 -30.11
C ARG A 329 -8.32 -6.23 -31.04
N ARG A 330 -9.55 -6.26 -30.53
CA ARG A 330 -10.77 -5.93 -31.29
C ARG A 330 -10.73 -4.49 -31.84
N LEU A 331 -10.28 -3.53 -31.04
CA LEU A 331 -10.13 -2.14 -31.45
C LEU A 331 -9.04 -1.97 -32.52
N ASN A 332 -7.92 -2.70 -32.42
CA ASN A 332 -6.87 -2.67 -33.43
C ASN A 332 -7.35 -3.26 -34.77
N GLU A 333 -8.21 -4.29 -34.75
CA GLU A 333 -8.81 -4.87 -35.97
C GLU A 333 -9.66 -3.85 -36.74
N SER A 334 -10.31 -2.91 -36.03
CA SER A 334 -11.09 -1.82 -36.65
C SER A 334 -10.24 -0.82 -37.44
N LYS A 335 -8.90 -0.87 -37.32
CA LYS A 335 -7.90 0.08 -37.88
C LYS A 335 -8.04 1.54 -37.42
N LYS A 336 -9.03 1.87 -36.58
CA LYS A 336 -9.21 3.21 -35.97
C LYS A 336 -8.28 3.43 -34.78
N PHE A 337 -7.86 2.35 -34.12
CA PHE A 337 -6.97 2.37 -32.96
C PHE A 337 -5.65 1.66 -33.28
N ARG A 338 -4.60 2.01 -32.55
CA ARG A 338 -3.28 1.37 -32.60
C ARG A 338 -2.70 1.23 -31.19
N LEU A 339 -3.32 0.36 -30.39
CA LEU A 339 -2.92 0.06 -29.01
C LEU A 339 -1.76 -0.95 -28.98
N ARG A 340 -0.75 -0.67 -28.17
CA ARG A 340 0.50 -1.43 -28.03
C ARG A 340 0.88 -1.62 -26.56
N GLN A 341 1.94 -2.37 -26.31
CA GLN A 341 2.54 -2.51 -24.98
C GLN A 341 2.77 -1.13 -24.34
N GLY A 342 2.34 -0.98 -23.10
CA GLY A 342 2.44 0.26 -22.34
C GLY A 342 1.20 1.16 -22.42
N ASP A 343 0.35 1.00 -23.44
CA ASP A 343 -0.86 1.79 -23.59
C ASP A 343 -1.93 1.42 -22.55
N ILE A 344 -2.78 2.40 -22.23
CA ILE A 344 -3.90 2.24 -21.30
C ILE A 344 -5.18 2.01 -22.10
N VAL A 345 -5.83 0.89 -21.83
CA VAL A 345 -7.12 0.52 -22.42
C VAL A 345 -8.23 0.90 -21.45
N LYS A 346 -9.21 1.64 -21.96
CA LYS A 346 -10.45 2.00 -21.27
C LYS A 346 -11.56 1.07 -21.70
N TYR A 347 -12.33 0.57 -20.76
CA TYR A 347 -13.49 -0.27 -21.07
C TYR A 347 -14.58 -0.24 -20.02
N ILE A 348 -15.78 -0.62 -20.43
CA ILE A 348 -16.99 -0.75 -19.64
C ILE A 348 -17.51 -2.18 -19.82
N ILE A 349 -18.00 -2.80 -18.75
CA ILE A 349 -18.63 -4.12 -18.85
C ILE A 349 -20.10 -3.95 -19.19
N CYS A 350 -20.55 -4.60 -20.26
CA CYS A 350 -21.89 -4.45 -20.81
C CYS A 350 -22.64 -5.77 -20.85
N THR A 351 -23.96 -5.73 -20.73
CA THR A 351 -24.84 -6.79 -21.20
C THR A 351 -24.95 -6.72 -22.71
N ASP A 352 -24.63 -7.83 -23.39
CA ASP A 352 -24.58 -7.95 -24.86
C ASP A 352 -25.47 -9.09 -25.38
N GLY A 353 -26.43 -9.55 -24.56
CA GLY A 353 -27.31 -10.68 -24.86
C GLY A 353 -26.64 -12.06 -24.79
N THR A 354 -25.32 -12.12 -24.58
CA THR A 354 -24.59 -13.38 -24.46
C THR A 354 -24.45 -13.83 -23.00
N ASN A 355 -24.32 -15.14 -22.78
CA ASN A 355 -23.97 -15.72 -21.49
C ASN A 355 -22.45 -15.75 -21.24
N ASN A 356 -21.69 -14.94 -21.98
CA ASN A 356 -20.24 -14.89 -21.82
C ASN A 356 -19.86 -14.29 -20.45
N PRO A 357 -18.70 -14.68 -19.89
CA PRO A 357 -18.22 -14.10 -18.65
C PRO A 357 -17.93 -12.59 -18.83
N PRO A 358 -18.00 -11.78 -17.75
CA PRO A 358 -17.69 -10.34 -17.81
C PRO A 358 -16.34 -10.01 -18.46
N THR A 359 -15.35 -10.91 -18.36
CA THR A 359 -14.02 -10.73 -19.00
C THR A 359 -14.08 -10.64 -20.52
N GLN A 360 -15.15 -11.15 -21.15
CA GLN A 360 -15.35 -11.12 -22.60
C GLN A 360 -16.42 -10.11 -23.04
N ARG A 361 -17.18 -9.55 -22.09
CA ARG A 361 -18.24 -8.56 -22.34
C ARG A 361 -17.79 -7.13 -22.03
N GLY A 362 -16.49 -6.86 -22.22
CA GLY A 362 -15.95 -5.52 -22.09
C GLY A 362 -15.97 -4.78 -23.43
N TYR A 363 -16.33 -3.51 -23.41
CA TYR A 363 -16.49 -2.66 -24.58
C TYR A 363 -15.93 -1.26 -24.35
N HIS A 364 -15.40 -0.64 -25.41
CA HIS A 364 -15.02 0.77 -25.38
C HIS A 364 -16.27 1.65 -25.51
N SER A 365 -16.25 2.87 -24.94
CA SER A 365 -17.40 3.79 -24.96
C SER A 365 -17.91 4.07 -26.38
N SER A 366 -17.02 4.17 -27.37
CA SER A 366 -17.40 4.34 -28.77
C SER A 366 -18.17 3.15 -29.36
N GLU A 367 -17.95 1.94 -28.87
CA GLU A 367 -18.67 0.73 -29.33
C GLU A 367 -20.09 0.73 -28.75
N ILE A 368 -20.24 1.17 -27.50
CA ILE A 368 -21.54 1.27 -26.81
C ILE A 368 -22.39 2.37 -27.46
N LEU A 369 -21.81 3.54 -27.73
CA LEU A 369 -22.52 4.64 -28.39
C LEU A 369 -22.93 4.34 -29.84
N ALA A 370 -22.34 3.32 -30.46
CA ALA A 370 -22.63 2.92 -31.83
C ALA A 370 -23.59 1.72 -31.91
N ASN A 371 -23.92 1.07 -30.79
CA ASN A 371 -24.77 -0.12 -30.76
C ASN A 371 -25.77 -0.06 -29.60
N ASP A 372 -27.04 0.16 -29.93
CA ASP A 372 -28.14 0.25 -28.97
C ASP A 372 -28.44 -1.07 -28.24
N GLU A 373 -27.94 -2.22 -28.73
CA GLU A 373 -28.06 -3.50 -28.03
C GLU A 373 -27.12 -3.62 -26.83
N LEU A 374 -26.06 -2.78 -26.77
CA LEU A 374 -25.11 -2.76 -25.67
C LEU A 374 -25.58 -1.83 -24.56
N SER A 375 -25.76 -2.39 -23.37
CA SER A 375 -26.12 -1.63 -22.16
C SER A 375 -25.18 -1.97 -21.02
N VAL A 376 -24.99 -1.04 -20.08
CA VAL A 376 -24.09 -1.25 -18.93
C VAL A 376 -24.60 -2.40 -18.06
N ASP A 377 -23.71 -3.33 -17.69
CA ASP A 377 -24.05 -4.43 -16.78
C ASP A 377 -24.11 -3.93 -15.32
N LYS A 378 -25.25 -3.34 -14.96
CA LYS A 378 -25.53 -2.80 -13.61
C LYS A 378 -25.17 -3.78 -12.49
N ASN A 379 -25.52 -5.06 -12.65
CA ASN A 379 -25.26 -6.11 -11.67
C ASN A 379 -23.76 -6.37 -11.49
N TYR A 380 -22.97 -6.35 -12.58
CA TYR A 380 -21.52 -6.44 -12.48
C TYR A 380 -20.92 -5.30 -11.64
N TYR A 381 -21.34 -4.06 -11.87
CA TYR A 381 -20.81 -2.91 -11.12
C TYR A 381 -21.22 -2.96 -9.64
N LEU A 382 -22.46 -3.32 -9.33
CA LEU A 382 -22.88 -3.51 -7.93
C LEU A 382 -22.06 -4.62 -7.24
N ALA A 383 -21.96 -5.80 -7.85
CA ALA A 383 -21.40 -6.99 -7.21
C ALA A 383 -19.87 -7.08 -7.25
N GLN A 384 -19.24 -6.61 -8.32
CA GLN A 384 -17.80 -6.80 -8.59
C GLN A 384 -17.00 -5.49 -8.54
N GLN A 385 -17.64 -4.32 -8.53
CA GLN A 385 -16.97 -3.03 -8.41
C GLN A 385 -17.27 -2.35 -7.07
N ILE A 386 -18.53 -2.06 -6.77
CA ILE A 386 -18.93 -1.30 -5.58
C ILE A 386 -18.82 -2.19 -4.33
N HIS A 387 -19.51 -3.34 -4.30
CA HIS A 387 -19.54 -4.21 -3.12
C HIS A 387 -18.15 -4.54 -2.56
N PRO A 388 -17.15 -5.00 -3.36
CA PRO A 388 -15.87 -5.40 -2.81
C PRO A 388 -15.07 -4.23 -2.23
N VAL A 389 -15.19 -3.02 -2.80
CA VAL A 389 -14.54 -1.81 -2.30
C VAL A 389 -15.12 -1.45 -0.94
N VAL A 390 -16.44 -1.33 -0.86
CA VAL A 390 -17.16 -0.94 0.36
C VAL A 390 -16.93 -1.96 1.47
N MET A 391 -17.02 -3.25 1.15
CA MET A 391 -16.79 -4.34 2.09
C MET A 391 -15.41 -4.28 2.72
N ARG A 392 -14.35 -4.00 1.94
CA ARG A 392 -12.99 -3.87 2.48
C ARG A 392 -12.82 -2.62 3.34
N LEU A 393 -13.45 -1.50 2.97
CA LEU A 393 -13.41 -0.28 3.76
C LEU A 393 -14.10 -0.44 5.12
N CYS A 394 -15.23 -1.15 5.14
CA CYS A 394 -16.01 -1.40 6.34
C CYS A 394 -15.54 -2.62 7.16
N GLU A 395 -14.51 -3.35 6.73
CA GLU A 395 -14.01 -4.56 7.41
C GLU A 395 -13.70 -4.34 8.91
N PRO A 396 -13.15 -3.20 9.36
CA PRO A 396 -12.95 -2.93 10.78
C PRO A 396 -14.21 -2.54 11.57
N ILE A 397 -15.35 -2.33 10.91
CA ILE A 397 -16.61 -1.87 11.52
C ILE A 397 -17.51 -3.07 11.77
N ALA A 398 -17.53 -3.56 13.01
CA ALA A 398 -18.18 -4.82 13.37
C ALA A 398 -19.68 -4.95 12.98
N GLU A 399 -20.41 -3.84 12.89
CA GLU A 399 -21.85 -3.80 12.59
C GLU A 399 -22.19 -3.79 11.09
N ILE A 400 -21.18 -3.69 10.22
CA ILE A 400 -21.33 -3.70 8.77
C ILE A 400 -20.53 -4.88 8.24
N ASP A 401 -21.21 -5.91 7.76
CA ASP A 401 -20.59 -7.07 7.13
C ASP A 401 -20.88 -7.14 5.63
N ALA A 402 -20.21 -8.08 4.96
CA ALA A 402 -20.37 -8.30 3.52
C ALA A 402 -21.81 -8.67 3.14
N TYR A 403 -22.55 -9.31 4.05
CA TYR A 403 -23.94 -9.70 3.84
C TYR A 403 -24.85 -8.47 3.79
N LYS A 404 -24.76 -7.61 4.80
CA LYS A 404 -25.57 -6.38 4.90
C LYS A 404 -25.30 -5.43 3.74
N ILE A 405 -24.04 -5.30 3.31
CA ILE A 405 -23.70 -4.48 2.13
C ILE A 405 -24.35 -5.06 0.86
N ALA A 406 -24.34 -6.39 0.68
CA ALA A 406 -24.99 -7.04 -0.47
C ALA A 406 -26.51 -6.83 -0.46
N GLU A 407 -27.14 -6.94 0.71
CA GLU A 407 -28.57 -6.70 0.90
C GLU A 407 -28.96 -5.26 0.54
N ILE A 408 -28.22 -4.27 1.02
CA ILE A 408 -28.47 -2.85 0.70
C ILE A 408 -28.33 -2.59 -0.81
N LEU A 409 -27.31 -3.18 -1.44
CA LEU A 409 -27.07 -3.08 -2.88
C LEU A 409 -28.03 -3.92 -3.74
N GLY A 410 -28.92 -4.73 -3.14
CA GLY A 410 -29.89 -5.54 -3.89
C GLY A 410 -29.37 -6.81 -4.50
N LEU A 411 -28.21 -7.25 -4.05
CA LEU A 411 -27.58 -8.47 -4.50
C LEU A 411 -28.11 -9.64 -3.67
N ASP A 412 -28.11 -10.85 -4.24
CA ASP A 412 -28.36 -12.06 -3.45
C ASP A 412 -27.26 -12.21 -2.38
N PRO A 413 -27.59 -12.08 -1.09
CA PRO A 413 -26.59 -12.06 -0.04
C PRO A 413 -26.12 -13.47 0.36
N SER A 414 -26.75 -14.53 -0.18
CA SER A 414 -26.44 -15.94 0.13
C SER A 414 -24.97 -16.30 -0.17
N GLY A 415 -24.46 -15.84 -1.33
CA GLY A 415 -23.07 -16.05 -1.76
C GLY A 415 -22.02 -15.30 -0.93
N TYR A 416 -22.44 -14.29 -0.16
CA TYR A 416 -21.56 -13.47 0.67
C TYR A 416 -21.44 -14.00 2.11
N ARG A 417 -22.33 -14.91 2.55
CA ARG A 417 -22.19 -15.65 3.82
C ARG A 417 -21.01 -16.62 3.81
N LYS A 418 -20.71 -17.26 2.67
CA LYS A 418 -19.71 -18.34 2.56
C LYS A 418 -18.26 -17.89 2.75
N ARG A 419 -17.92 -16.63 2.45
CA ARG A 419 -16.55 -16.11 2.64
C ARG A 419 -16.14 -15.93 4.11
N ILE A 420 -17.09 -15.99 5.05
CA ILE A 420 -16.82 -16.03 6.50
C ILE A 420 -16.46 -17.47 6.95
N PHE A 421 -16.93 -18.50 6.23
CA PHE A 421 -16.71 -19.91 6.57
C PHE A 421 -15.47 -20.52 5.91
N GLU A 422 -15.09 -20.09 4.71
CA GLU A 422 -13.89 -20.61 4.02
C GLU A 422 -12.57 -20.06 4.60
N VAL A 423 -12.60 -18.92 5.31
CA VAL A 423 -11.44 -18.44 6.09
C VAL A 423 -11.31 -19.18 7.43
N SER A 424 -12.35 -19.89 7.88
CA SER A 424 -12.34 -20.64 9.15
C SER A 424 -12.13 -22.15 9.00
N ASN A 425 -12.21 -22.71 7.80
CA ASN A 425 -11.88 -24.11 7.52
C ASN A 425 -10.94 -24.21 6.32
N GLY A 426 -9.63 -24.15 6.56
CA GLY A 426 -8.66 -24.78 5.66
C GLY A 426 -8.80 -26.30 5.78
N GLY A 427 -9.12 -26.96 4.66
CA GLY A 427 -9.20 -28.41 4.59
C GLY A 427 -9.33 -28.88 3.15
N ASP A 428 -8.17 -29.10 2.53
CA ASP A 428 -7.84 -30.09 1.50
C ASP A 428 -8.89 -30.46 0.45
N ASN A 429 -8.62 -30.03 -0.78
CA ASN A 429 -8.56 -30.98 -1.90
C ASN A 429 -7.37 -30.60 -2.78
N ALA A 430 -6.36 -31.46 -2.72
CA ALA A 430 -5.21 -31.45 -3.59
C ALA A 430 -5.62 -31.91 -5.00
N ASP A 431 -5.17 -31.16 -6.01
CA ASP A 431 -4.74 -31.76 -7.28
C ASP A 431 -3.40 -31.14 -7.67
N THR A 432 -2.36 -31.85 -7.25
CA THR A 432 -1.05 -32.07 -7.90
C THR A 432 -0.45 -30.97 -8.78
N PHE A 433 0.53 -30.25 -8.23
CA PHE A 433 1.87 -30.15 -8.85
C PHE A 433 2.93 -30.22 -7.74
N GLY A 434 3.85 -31.18 -7.88
CA GLY A 434 4.65 -31.77 -6.80
C GLY A 434 5.61 -30.83 -6.06
N ILE A 435 5.75 -31.11 -4.76
CA ILE A 435 6.78 -30.55 -3.90
C ILE A 435 7.47 -31.72 -3.19
N ASN A 436 8.76 -31.88 -3.46
CA ASN A 436 9.66 -32.67 -2.64
C ASN A 436 10.12 -31.82 -1.44
N LYS A 437 10.03 -32.44 -0.26
CA LYS A 437 10.82 -32.31 0.98
C LYS A 437 11.09 -30.93 1.63
N GLU A 438 10.66 -30.88 2.89
CA GLU A 438 11.28 -30.27 4.09
C GLU A 438 11.87 -28.86 3.95
N GLU A 439 11.15 -27.86 4.47
CA GLU A 439 11.79 -26.61 4.91
C GLU A 439 11.30 -26.17 6.30
N LYS A 440 12.30 -25.78 7.08
CA LYS A 440 12.27 -25.28 8.46
C LYS A 440 11.45 -23.99 8.56
N ILE A 441 10.94 -23.76 9.76
CA ILE A 441 10.26 -22.55 10.22
C ILE A 441 11.09 -21.31 9.83
N ASP A 442 10.52 -20.48 8.95
CA ASP A 442 11.13 -19.24 8.46
C ASP A 442 10.56 -18.03 9.22
N LEU A 443 11.45 -17.22 9.80
CA LEU A 443 11.16 -16.00 10.57
C LEU A 443 10.94 -14.76 9.67
N SER A 444 10.64 -14.94 8.38
CA SER A 444 10.49 -13.88 7.37
C SER A 444 9.22 -13.01 7.45
N VAL A 445 8.40 -13.13 8.50
CA VAL A 445 7.00 -12.65 8.49
C VAL A 445 6.82 -11.13 8.68
N ILE A 446 7.88 -10.33 8.83
CA ILE A 446 7.79 -8.86 8.88
C ILE A 446 8.05 -8.19 7.53
N PHE A 447 8.59 -8.87 6.51
CA PHE A 447 9.16 -8.17 5.36
C PHE A 447 8.74 -8.76 4.01
N ALA A 448 8.05 -7.95 3.20
CA ALA A 448 7.78 -8.30 1.82
C ALA A 448 9.09 -8.17 1.00
N PRO A 449 9.53 -9.22 0.28
CA PRO A 449 10.67 -9.13 -0.60
C PRO A 449 10.29 -8.34 -1.86
N PHE A 450 10.99 -7.23 -2.09
CA PHE A 450 11.01 -6.59 -3.40
C PHE A 450 11.90 -7.44 -4.31
N LEU A 451 11.29 -8.34 -5.08
CA LEU A 451 11.87 -8.79 -6.34
C LEU A 451 11.33 -7.86 -7.43
N LEU A 452 12.22 -7.02 -7.95
CA LEU A 452 12.02 -6.28 -9.20
C LEU A 452 11.51 -7.26 -10.27
N LYS A 453 10.33 -6.96 -10.83
CA LYS A 453 9.93 -7.46 -12.15
C LYS A 453 10.42 -6.51 -13.22
#